data_AF-A0A554JAH0-F1
#
_entry.id   AF-A0A554JAH0-F1
#
_cell.length_a   1.000
_cell.length_b   1.000
_cell.length_c   1.000
_cell.angle_alpha   90.00
_cell.angle_beta   90.00
_cell.angle_gamma   90.00
#
_symmetry.space_group_name_H-M   'P 1'
#
loop_
_entity.id
_entity.type
_entity.pdbx_description
1 polymer ?
#
loop_
_entity_poly.entity_id
_entity_poly.type
_entity_poly.pdbx_seq_one_letter_code
_entity_poly.pdbx_strand_id
1 'polypeptide(L)' 'MNSYKLNRLSNIFDNAGQVVFAVVVLSPFVADFDKIDRFVVLSGVIVVMVCWIVSVWLTRKD' A
#
# COMPACT_ATOMS: atom_id res chain seq x y z
N MET A 1 24.61 -7.90 5.89
CA MET A 1 23.24 -7.82 6.47
C MET A 1 22.34 -8.61 5.53
N ASN A 2 21.42 -9.42 6.04
CA ASN A 2 20.83 -10.55 5.29
C ASN A 2 19.87 -10.10 4.17
N SER A 3 20.40 -9.86 2.96
CA SER A 3 19.68 -9.29 1.81
C SER A 3 18.42 -10.05 1.41
N TYR A 4 18.39 -11.35 1.66
CA TYR A 4 17.20 -12.17 1.46
C TYR A 4 16.01 -11.71 2.33
N LYS A 5 16.28 -11.26 3.57
CA LYS A 5 15.23 -10.77 4.48
C LYS A 5 14.69 -9.41 4.05
N LEU A 6 15.55 -8.52 3.51
CA LEU A 6 15.16 -7.19 3.06
C LEU A 6 14.33 -7.25 1.78
N ASN A 7 14.75 -8.05 0.79
CA ASN A 7 13.94 -8.33 -0.40
C ASN A 7 12.58 -8.94 -0.07
N ARG A 8 12.53 -9.91 0.86
CA ARG A 8 11.25 -10.50 1.28
C ARG A 8 10.32 -9.48 1.94
N LEU A 9 10.86 -8.58 2.76
CA LEU A 9 10.09 -7.50 3.37
C LEU A 9 9.58 -6.50 2.33
N SER A 10 10.43 -6.08 1.39
CA SER A 10 10.04 -5.20 0.27
C SER A 10 8.86 -5.80 -0.51
N ASN A 11 8.92 -7.07 -0.89
CA ASN A 11 7.81 -7.74 -1.57
C ASN A 11 6.51 -7.79 -0.75
N ILE A 12 6.60 -7.98 0.57
CA ILE A 12 5.41 -7.98 1.44
C ILE A 12 4.79 -6.58 1.49
N PHE A 13 5.60 -5.53 1.63
CA PHE A 13 5.11 -4.16 1.66
C PHE A 13 4.52 -3.72 0.30
N ASP A 14 5.11 -4.17 -0.81
CA ASP A 14 4.58 -3.91 -2.14
C ASP A 14 3.20 -4.57 -2.34
N ASN A 15 3.08 -5.86 -2.04
CA ASN A 15 1.80 -6.57 -2.12
C ASN A 15 0.75 -6.00 -1.16
N ALA A 16 1.13 -5.63 0.06
CA ALA A 16 0.23 -5.01 1.01
C ALA A 16 -0.26 -3.64 0.50
N GLY A 17 0.63 -2.83 -0.09
CA GLY A 17 0.27 -1.57 -0.74
C GLY A 17 -0.73 -1.78 -1.87
N GLN A 18 -0.53 -2.78 -2.73
CA GLN A 18 -1.46 -3.09 -3.82
C GLN A 18 -2.83 -3.56 -3.33
N VAL A 19 -2.88 -4.39 -2.28
CA VAL A 19 -4.16 -4.84 -1.69
C VAL A 19 -4.90 -3.68 -1.05
N VAL A 20 -4.21 -2.82 -0.29
CA VAL A 20 -4.83 -1.63 0.33
C VAL A 20 -5.29 -0.64 -0.74
N PHE A 21 -4.53 -0.47 -1.83
CA PHE A 21 -4.96 0.34 -2.96
C PHE A 21 -6.24 -0.21 -3.60
N ALA A 22 -6.27 -1.51 -3.91
CA ALA A 22 -7.45 -2.14 -4.49
C ALA A 22 -8.68 -2.03 -3.56
N VAL A 23 -8.52 -2.28 -2.27
CA VAL A 23 -9.64 -2.20 -1.33
C VAL A 23 -10.07 -0.76 -1.09
N VAL A 24 -9.18 0.17 -0.79
CA VAL A 24 -9.58 1.51 -0.35
C VAL A 24 -9.85 2.46 -1.52
N VAL A 25 -9.09 2.33 -2.61
CA VAL A 25 -9.24 3.20 -3.78
C VAL A 25 -10.26 2.64 -4.77
N LEU A 26 -10.35 1.31 -4.95
CA LEU A 26 -11.31 0.73 -5.91
C LEU A 26 -12.65 0.35 -5.29
N SER A 27 -12.76 0.07 -3.97
CA SER A 27 -14.08 -0.23 -3.36
C SER A 27 -15.15 0.86 -3.56
N PRO A 28 -14.83 2.17 -3.57
CA PRO A 28 -15.84 3.19 -3.85
C PRO A 28 -16.40 3.12 -5.28
N PHE A 29 -15.63 2.60 -6.23
CA PHE A 29 -16.07 2.42 -7.61
C PHE A 29 -16.99 1.20 -7.78
N VAL A 30 -16.98 0.27 -6.83
CA VAL A 30 -17.81 -0.95 -6.85
C VAL A 30 -18.99 -0.85 -5.90
N ALA A 31 -18.82 -0.16 -4.77
CA ALA A 31 -19.85 0.09 -3.77
C ALA A 31 -20.16 1.60 -3.76
N ASP A 32 -21.39 1.96 -4.13
CA ASP A 32 -21.89 3.34 -4.25
C ASP A 32 -21.13 4.36 -3.39
N PHE A 33 -20.41 5.27 -4.08
CA PHE A 33 -19.55 6.30 -3.51
C PHE A 33 -20.18 7.14 -2.38
N ASP A 34 -21.52 7.25 -2.34
CA ASP A 34 -22.26 8.06 -1.36
C ASP A 34 -22.12 7.57 0.08
N LYS A 35 -21.65 6.34 0.31
CA LYS A 35 -21.47 5.79 1.67
C LYS A 35 -20.03 5.77 2.15
N ILE A 36 -19.05 6.07 1.29
CA ILE A 36 -17.64 5.98 1.66
C ILE A 36 -17.12 7.38 1.99
N ASP A 37 -16.69 7.53 3.25
CA ASP A 37 -16.10 8.77 3.74
C ASP A 37 -14.80 9.08 2.98
N ARG A 38 -14.71 10.30 2.43
CA ARG A 38 -13.53 10.79 1.71
C ARG A 38 -12.26 10.73 2.57
N PHE A 39 -12.39 10.83 3.90
CA PHE A 39 -11.26 10.64 4.83
C PHE A 39 -10.71 9.21 4.82
N VAL A 40 -11.56 8.20 4.64
CA VAL A 40 -11.14 6.79 4.52
C VAL A 40 -10.35 6.58 3.24
N VAL A 41 -10.81 7.14 2.12
CA VAL A 41 -10.08 7.08 0.84
C VAL A 41 -8.71 7.77 0.94
N LEU A 42 -8.69 8.98 1.52
CA LEU A 42 -7.46 9.76 1.68
C LEU A 42 -6.43 9.04 2.58
N SER A 43 -6.88 8.50 3.71
CA SER A 43 -6.01 7.73 4.61
C SER A 43 -5.48 6.46 3.96
N GLY A 44 -6.29 5.75 3.16
CA GLY A 44 -5.83 4.60 2.39
C GLY A 44 -4.74 4.95 1.38
N VAL A 45 -4.92 6.04 0.62
CA VAL A 45 -3.89 6.51 -0.32
C VAL A 45 -2.58 6.83 0.40
N ILE A 46 -2.63 7.47 1.57
CA ILE A 46 -1.43 7.75 2.39
C ILE A 46 -0.74 6.45 2.80
N VAL A 47 -1.49 5.45 3.26
CA VAL A 47 -0.94 4.15 3.66
C VAL A 47 -0.27 3.45 2.48
N VAL A 48 -0.89 3.45 1.30
CA VAL A 48 -0.30 2.88 0.07
C VAL A 48 1.02 3.56 -0.27
N MET A 49 1.05 4.90 -0.23
CA MET A 49 2.27 5.67 -0.50
C MET A 49 3.38 5.33 0.50
N VAL A 50 3.06 5.20 1.79
CA VAL A 50 4.04 4.81 2.81
C VAL A 50 4.55 3.39 2.57
N CYS A 51 3.67 2.43 2.27
CA CYS A 51 4.08 1.05 1.95
C CYS A 51 5.03 1.01 0.74
N TRP A 52 4.74 1.79 -0.29
CA TRP A 52 5.60 1.85 -1.48
C TRP A 52 6.94 2.52 -1.19
N ILE A 53 6.95 3.65 -0.46
CA ILE A 53 8.20 4.33 -0.05
C ILE A 53 9.07 3.38 0.77
N VAL A 54 8.49 2.67 1.74
CA VAL A 54 9.20 1.69 2.56
C VAL A 54 9.73 0.55 1.70
N SER A 55 8.93 0.03 0.77
CA SER A 55 9.37 -1.02 -0.17
C SER A 55 10.60 -0.57 -0.97
N VAL A 56 10.52 0.58 -1.66
CA VAL A 56 11.62 1.13 -2.47
C VAL A 56 12.85 1.41 -1.63
N TRP A 57 12.68 1.94 -0.41
CA TRP A 57 13.79 2.22 0.48
C TRP A 57 14.50 0.96 0.96
N LEU A 58 13.75 -0.12 1.21
CA LEU A 58 14.31 -1.42 1.56
C LEU A 58 15.04 -2.05 0.37
N THR A 59 14.49 -1.97 -0.85
CA THR A 59 15.16 -2.45 -2.07
C THR A 59 16.48 -1.73 -2.34
N ARG A 60 16.55 -0.41 -2.10
CA ARG A 60 17.77 0.39 -2.29
C ARG A 60 18.86 0.11 -1.25
N LYS A 61 18.53 -0.60 -0.17
CA LYS A 61 19.48 -0.97 0.89
C LYS A 61 20.08 -2.36 0.73
N ASP A 62 19.62 -3.13 -0.25
CA ASP A 62 20.29 -4.33 -0.74
C ASP A 62 21.44 -3.98 -1.70
#